data_AF-A0AAN5VRE1-F1
#
_entry.id   AF-A0AAN5VRE1-F1
#
_cell.length_a   1.000
_cell.length_b   1.000
_cell.length_c   1.000
_cell.angle_alpha   90.00
_cell.angle_beta   90.00
_cell.angle_gamma   90.00
#
_symmetry.space_group_name_H-M   'P 1'
#
loop_
_entity.id
_entity.type
_entity.pdbx_description
1 polymer ?
#
loop_
_entity_poly.entity_id
_entity_poly.type
_entity_poly.pdbx_seq_one_letter_code
_entity_poly.pdbx_strand_id
1 'polypeptide(L)'
;MNNQKSDLIERYKIDLEIIRKFPNHLKFAKFQNYDMCLKALKQDGYALEFVRWAELGLTKEERYSLCLLAIKNNGKAIKYVNWDKLSKEQIYNLCLLAVRDNGIALEFVYNQTEEICLEAVKRNPYALKFVKNQTEEMCLIAVRNRGLTLEYVKEQTEEICLEAVTQDGNALEYVKEQTFELCIEAVRQDGNALKYVKNQLNEICIEAVKQDGRALKDVKEQTEEICIEAVKQDYSALQFVKEQTPEICILAVKQNGLALYWVKKQTEEICIKSVMQNGMALQYVVEKTKEICMRALKQNKHAIKYVKEKGDYLKEFGIRYLEAPEDGSEVIAIKEDDQWLFSIGCQKKY
;
A
#
# COMPACT_ATOMS: atom_id res chain seq x y z
N MET A 1 53.15 -0.84 31.41
CA MET A 1 51.84 -1.07 30.77
C MET A 1 50.71 -0.13 31.24
N ASN A 2 50.99 0.98 31.95
CA ASN A 2 49.93 1.92 32.40
C ASN A 2 49.91 3.30 31.70
N ASN A 3 50.88 3.64 30.83
CA ASN A 3 50.92 4.98 30.22
C ASN A 3 50.26 5.09 28.84
N GLN A 4 50.00 3.99 28.12
CA GLN A 4 49.40 4.07 26.78
C GLN A 4 47.86 4.16 26.77
N LYS A 5 47.17 3.77 27.85
CA LYS A 5 45.72 4.01 27.98
C LYS A 5 45.39 5.43 28.47
N SER A 6 46.32 6.06 29.20
CA SER A 6 46.21 7.45 29.67
C SER A 6 46.38 8.45 28.51
N ASP A 7 47.35 8.22 27.63
CA ASP A 7 47.68 9.12 26.51
C ASP A 7 46.63 9.13 25.38
N LEU A 8 45.78 8.11 25.27
CA LEU A 8 44.67 8.10 24.30
C LEU A 8 43.49 8.98 24.75
N ILE A 9 43.37 9.27 26.05
CA ILE A 9 42.32 10.13 26.62
C ILE A 9 42.72 11.62 26.59
N GLU A 10 44.02 11.93 26.60
CA GLU A 10 44.52 13.32 26.50
C GLU A 10 44.56 13.89 25.08
N ARG A 11 44.54 13.06 24.03
CA ARG A 11 44.72 13.51 22.63
C ARG A 11 43.48 14.06 21.92
N TYR A 12 42.30 13.97 22.51
CA TYR A 12 41.09 14.61 21.97
C TYR A 12 40.39 15.39 23.07
N LYS A 13 40.89 16.60 23.35
CA LYS A 13 40.15 17.57 24.15
C LYS A 13 38.89 17.93 23.36
N ILE A 14 37.78 17.25 23.65
CA ILE A 14 36.49 17.55 23.01
C ILE A 14 36.11 18.95 23.44
N ASP A 15 36.27 19.87 22.51
CA ASP A 15 35.99 21.28 22.66
C ASP A 15 34.74 21.67 21.86
N LEU A 16 34.45 22.96 21.86
CA LEU A 16 33.28 23.53 21.20
C LEU A 16 33.29 23.27 19.67
N GLU A 17 34.46 23.21 19.05
CA GLU A 17 34.58 23.00 17.59
C GLU A 17 34.25 21.57 17.19
N ILE A 18 34.66 20.59 18.00
CA ILE A 18 34.34 19.18 17.79
C ILE A 18 32.83 18.96 17.97
N ILE A 19 32.23 19.54 19.01
CA ILE A 19 30.78 19.44 19.25
C ILE A 19 29.98 20.08 18.12
N ARG A 20 30.49 21.16 17.50
CA ARG A 20 29.88 21.79 16.32
C ARG A 20 29.87 20.88 15.09
N LYS A 21 30.73 19.87 15.01
CA LYS A 21 30.73 18.90 13.90
C LYS A 21 29.96 17.63 14.28
N PHE A 22 30.01 17.26 15.55
CA PHE A 22 29.45 16.01 16.03
C PHE A 22 28.77 16.21 17.40
N PRO A 23 27.49 16.58 17.44
CA PRO A 23 26.75 16.85 18.70
C PRO A 23 26.83 15.71 19.72
N ASN A 24 26.77 14.46 19.25
CA ASN A 24 26.83 13.26 20.07
C ASN A 24 28.17 13.05 20.79
N HIS A 25 29.21 13.83 20.46
CA HIS A 25 30.47 13.83 21.20
C HIS A 25 30.40 14.57 22.53
N LEU A 26 29.29 15.29 22.80
CA LEU A 26 29.03 15.90 24.11
C LEU A 26 29.15 14.88 25.26
N LYS A 27 28.79 13.61 25.03
CA LYS A 27 28.91 12.52 26.02
C LYS A 27 30.34 12.23 26.47
N PHE A 28 31.31 12.48 25.59
CA PHE A 28 32.73 12.22 25.81
C PHE A 28 33.48 13.46 26.32
N ALA A 29 32.82 14.62 26.42
CA ALA A 29 33.45 15.82 26.94
C ALA A 29 33.90 15.61 28.40
N LYS A 30 35.13 16.05 28.71
CA LYS A 30 35.71 15.96 30.07
C LYS A 30 34.92 16.83 31.05
N PHE A 31 34.53 18.02 30.60
CA PHE A 31 33.64 18.94 31.30
C PHE A 31 32.64 19.50 30.29
N GLN A 32 31.42 19.76 30.73
CA GLN A 32 30.40 20.43 29.93
C GLN A 32 30.18 21.86 30.44
N ASN A 33 29.82 22.76 29.53
CA ASN A 33 29.33 24.09 29.87
C ASN A 33 28.08 24.40 29.05
N TYR A 34 27.39 25.50 29.40
CA TYR A 34 26.13 25.89 28.76
C TYR A 34 26.26 26.02 27.23
N ASP A 35 27.34 26.64 26.74
CA ASP A 35 27.55 26.86 25.30
C ASP A 35 27.76 25.54 24.53
N MET A 36 28.50 24.60 25.10
CA MET A 36 28.68 23.26 24.52
C MET A 36 27.35 22.54 24.38
N CYS A 37 26.53 22.54 25.44
CA CYS A 37 25.19 21.94 25.40
C CYS A 37 24.29 22.67 24.40
N LEU A 38 24.27 24.00 24.41
CA LEU A 38 23.45 24.81 23.50
C LEU A 38 23.82 24.58 22.03
N LYS A 39 25.11 24.46 21.70
CA LYS A 39 25.57 24.16 20.34
C LYS A 39 25.19 22.75 19.91
N ALA A 40 25.34 21.75 20.79
CA ALA A 40 24.95 20.37 20.51
C ALA A 40 23.44 20.29 20.22
N LEU A 41 22.61 20.85 21.10
CA LEU A 41 21.14 20.81 21.01
C LEU A 41 20.58 21.58 19.80
N LYS A 42 21.27 22.63 19.34
CA LYS A 42 20.90 23.34 18.10
C LYS A 42 21.01 22.46 16.87
N GLN A 43 21.93 21.50 16.87
CA GLN A 43 22.18 20.63 15.72
C GLN A 43 21.40 19.32 15.84
N ASP A 44 21.31 18.76 17.04
CA ASP A 44 20.62 17.52 17.32
C ASP A 44 19.94 17.58 18.69
N GLY A 45 18.60 17.63 18.69
CA GLY A 45 17.79 17.65 19.90
C GLY A 45 18.02 16.42 20.79
N TYR A 46 18.41 15.27 20.23
CA TYR A 46 18.72 14.07 21.03
C TYR A 46 20.01 14.20 21.83
N ALA A 47 20.86 15.19 21.54
CA ALA A 47 22.02 15.46 22.38
C ALA A 47 21.65 15.81 23.84
N LEU A 48 20.36 16.09 24.13
CA LEU A 48 19.82 16.26 25.47
C LEU A 48 20.09 15.04 26.36
N GLU A 49 20.12 13.84 25.78
CA GLU A 49 20.50 12.58 26.46
C GLU A 49 21.88 12.67 27.13
N PHE A 50 22.79 13.46 26.56
CA PHE A 50 24.19 13.52 26.99
C PHE A 50 24.48 14.71 27.93
N VAL A 51 23.47 15.53 28.25
CA VAL A 51 23.64 16.69 29.14
C VAL A 51 23.81 16.23 30.58
N ARG A 52 24.96 16.57 31.19
CA ARG A 52 25.27 16.26 32.59
C ARG A 52 24.80 17.39 33.51
N TRP A 53 23.50 17.38 33.80
CA TRP A 53 22.80 18.45 34.54
C TRP A 53 23.39 18.81 35.91
N ALA A 54 24.04 17.86 36.59
CA ALA A 54 24.67 18.08 37.90
C ALA A 54 26.00 18.85 37.79
N GLU A 55 26.71 18.75 36.67
CA GLU A 55 28.02 19.40 36.46
C GLU A 55 27.89 20.88 36.06
N LEU A 56 26.72 21.28 35.52
CA LEU A 56 26.56 22.57 34.84
C LEU A 56 26.18 23.74 35.76
N GLY A 57 25.73 23.49 37.00
CA GLY A 57 25.36 24.57 37.93
C GLY A 57 24.22 25.50 37.46
N LEU A 58 23.39 25.05 36.52
CA LEU A 58 22.40 25.90 35.83
C LEU A 58 21.25 26.39 36.72
N THR A 59 20.73 27.57 36.40
CA THR A 59 19.44 28.09 36.88
C THR A 59 18.26 27.27 36.34
N LYS A 60 17.06 27.48 36.88
CA LYS A 60 15.84 26.81 36.38
C LYS A 60 15.53 27.25 34.95
N GLU A 61 15.78 28.51 34.65
CA GLU A 61 15.54 29.16 33.37
C GLU A 61 16.50 28.64 32.29
N GLU A 62 17.78 28.46 32.63
CA GLU A 62 18.77 27.88 31.72
C GLU A 62 18.46 26.41 31.41
N ARG A 63 18.04 25.63 32.43
CA ARG A 63 17.60 24.25 32.21
C ARG A 63 16.40 24.18 31.27
N TYR A 64 15.39 25.00 31.55
CA TYR A 64 14.21 25.11 30.69
C TYR A 64 14.58 25.52 29.27
N SER A 65 15.48 26.48 29.09
CA SER A 65 15.98 26.93 27.79
C SER A 65 16.63 25.80 26.98
N LEU A 66 17.49 24.98 27.60
CA LEU A 66 18.10 23.82 26.94
C LEU A 66 17.06 22.77 26.56
N CYS A 67 16.14 22.43 27.46
CA CYS A 67 15.05 21.49 27.15
C CYS A 67 14.15 22.01 26.01
N LEU A 68 13.79 23.29 26.05
CA LEU A 68 12.96 23.93 25.02
C LEU A 68 13.67 23.90 23.66
N LEU A 69 14.97 24.20 23.63
CA LEU A 69 15.79 24.16 22.43
C LEU A 69 15.86 22.76 21.83
N ALA A 70 16.06 21.75 22.67
CA ALA A 70 16.12 20.35 22.25
C ALA A 70 14.79 19.90 21.60
N ILE A 71 13.66 20.20 22.26
CA ILE A 71 12.33 19.82 21.76
C ILE A 71 11.96 20.61 20.50
N LYS A 72 12.33 21.89 20.39
CA LYS A 72 12.14 22.67 19.15
C LYS A 72 12.90 22.09 17.96
N ASN A 73 14.06 21.46 18.21
CA ASN A 73 14.82 20.80 17.17
C ASN A 73 14.21 19.42 16.81
N ASN A 74 13.75 18.67 17.82
CA ASN A 74 13.11 17.38 17.65
C ASN A 74 12.17 17.07 18.82
N GLY A 75 10.87 16.96 18.56
CA GLY A 75 9.85 16.73 19.58
C GLY A 75 10.08 15.46 20.40
N LYS A 76 10.69 14.42 19.82
CA LYS A 76 11.02 13.17 20.55
C LYS A 76 12.14 13.33 21.57
N ALA A 77 12.88 14.45 21.56
CA ALA A 77 13.86 14.77 22.59
C ALA A 77 13.24 14.89 23.99
N ILE A 78 11.91 15.05 24.08
CA ILE A 78 11.17 15.04 25.35
C ILE A 78 11.48 13.81 26.22
N LYS A 79 11.80 12.67 25.60
CA LYS A 79 12.24 11.44 26.27
C LYS A 79 13.41 11.66 27.23
N TYR A 80 14.29 12.62 26.93
CA TYR A 80 15.53 12.88 27.65
C TYR A 80 15.46 14.14 28.53
N VAL A 81 14.29 14.75 28.66
CA VAL A 81 14.14 15.94 29.49
C VAL A 81 14.40 15.58 30.95
N ASN A 82 15.26 16.38 31.57
CA ASN A 82 15.37 16.37 33.01
C ASN A 82 14.26 17.24 33.61
N TRP A 83 13.28 16.57 34.21
CA TRP A 83 12.12 17.21 34.83
C TRP A 83 12.44 17.90 36.17
N ASP A 84 13.64 17.67 36.72
CA ASP A 84 14.09 18.24 37.98
C ASP A 84 14.12 19.78 37.92
N LYS A 85 13.51 20.41 38.93
CA LYS A 85 13.39 21.86 39.11
C LYS A 85 12.53 22.61 38.09
N LEU A 86 11.84 21.93 37.16
CA LEU A 86 10.88 22.56 36.24
C LEU A 86 9.53 22.82 36.93
N SER A 87 8.89 23.95 36.60
CA SER A 87 7.53 24.25 37.07
C SER A 87 6.49 23.43 36.31
N LYS A 88 5.28 23.28 36.86
CA LYS A 88 4.17 22.61 36.17
C LYS A 88 3.86 23.23 34.81
N GLU A 89 3.92 24.56 34.72
CA GLU A 89 3.71 25.31 33.47
C GLU A 89 4.81 25.03 32.44
N GLN A 90 6.08 24.97 32.87
CA GLN A 90 7.19 24.63 31.98
C GLN A 90 7.07 23.19 31.46
N ILE A 91 6.73 22.24 32.32
CA ILE A 91 6.49 20.84 31.92
C ILE A 91 5.36 20.79 30.88
N TYR A 92 4.24 21.46 31.17
CA TYR A 92 3.10 21.55 30.25
C TYR A 92 3.52 22.08 28.87
N ASN A 93 4.23 23.20 28.84
CA ASN A 93 4.68 23.84 27.59
C ASN A 93 5.64 22.94 26.79
N LEU A 94 6.56 22.24 27.45
CA LEU A 94 7.47 21.29 26.79
C LEU A 94 6.71 20.10 26.20
N CYS A 95 5.75 19.54 26.94
CA CYS A 95 4.89 18.45 26.45
C CYS A 95 4.07 18.87 25.23
N LEU A 96 3.40 20.01 25.32
CA LEU A 96 2.58 20.54 24.22
C LEU A 96 3.41 20.83 22.97
N LEU A 97 4.60 21.41 23.14
CA LEU A 97 5.52 21.66 22.04
C LEU A 97 6.00 20.35 21.40
N ALA A 98 6.33 19.35 22.20
CA ALA A 98 6.82 18.06 21.72
C ALA A 98 5.80 17.34 20.84
N VAL A 99 4.53 17.28 21.27
CA VAL A 99 3.47 16.61 20.51
C VAL A 99 3.06 17.38 19.26
N ARG A 100 3.14 18.73 19.28
CA ARG A 100 2.92 19.57 18.11
C ARG A 100 4.00 19.39 17.06
N ASP A 101 5.25 19.18 17.47
CA ASP A 101 6.31 18.81 16.54
C ASP A 101 6.07 17.39 16.00
N ASN A 102 5.96 16.41 16.90
CA ASN A 102 5.79 15.00 16.58
C ASN A 102 4.74 14.34 17.49
N GLY A 103 3.58 13.98 16.94
CA GLY A 103 2.47 13.40 17.74
C GLY A 103 2.85 12.12 18.50
N ILE A 104 3.81 11.33 18.00
CA ILE A 104 4.29 10.11 18.68
C ILE A 104 5.07 10.44 19.95
N ALA A 105 5.56 11.67 20.12
CA ALA A 105 6.22 12.10 21.34
C ALA A 105 5.31 11.96 22.59
N LEU A 106 3.98 11.84 22.39
CA LEU A 106 3.02 11.52 23.46
C LEU A 106 3.40 10.24 24.24
N GLU A 107 4.08 9.28 23.62
CA GLU A 107 4.63 8.08 24.27
C GLU A 107 5.44 8.42 25.54
N PHE A 108 6.18 9.53 25.51
CA PHE A 108 7.07 9.95 26.59
C PHE A 108 6.43 10.97 27.54
N VAL A 109 5.17 11.37 27.28
CA VAL A 109 4.45 12.32 28.13
C VAL A 109 3.78 11.58 29.28
N TYR A 110 4.29 11.80 30.50
CA TYR A 110 3.74 11.14 31.69
C TYR A 110 2.35 11.68 32.07
N ASN A 111 2.22 13.00 32.19
CA ASN A 111 0.97 13.67 32.54
C ASN A 111 0.25 14.16 31.28
N GLN A 112 -0.71 13.36 30.83
CA GLN A 112 -1.49 13.60 29.62
C GLN A 112 -2.73 14.43 29.97
N THR A 113 -2.78 15.68 29.54
CA THR A 113 -4.02 16.46 29.50
C THR A 113 -4.78 16.14 28.21
N GLU A 114 -6.08 16.40 28.22
CA GLU A 114 -6.92 16.24 27.04
C GLU A 114 -6.39 17.05 25.85
N GLU A 115 -5.98 18.31 26.07
CA GLU A 115 -5.39 19.16 25.03
C GLU A 115 -4.12 18.56 24.43
N ILE A 116 -3.19 18.06 25.27
CA ILE A 116 -1.94 17.44 24.77
C ILE A 116 -2.25 16.19 23.94
N CYS A 117 -3.19 15.35 24.38
CA CYS A 117 -3.60 14.17 23.63
C CYS A 117 -4.28 14.54 22.31
N LEU A 118 -5.20 15.51 22.31
CA LEU A 118 -5.87 15.97 21.09
C LEU A 118 -4.87 16.54 20.07
N GLU A 119 -3.94 17.38 20.51
CA GLU A 119 -2.89 17.93 19.64
C GLU A 119 -1.99 16.83 19.08
N ALA A 120 -1.63 15.84 19.89
CA ALA A 120 -0.84 14.69 19.45
C ALA A 120 -1.57 13.87 18.37
N VAL A 121 -2.85 13.56 18.58
CA VAL A 121 -3.68 12.77 17.66
C VAL A 121 -3.94 13.55 16.36
N LYS A 122 -4.25 14.84 16.44
CA LYS A 122 -4.38 15.72 15.26
C LYS A 122 -3.10 15.76 14.44
N ARG A 123 -1.94 15.74 15.10
CA ARG A 123 -0.63 15.75 14.44
C ARG A 123 -0.27 14.40 13.82
N ASN A 124 -0.59 13.31 14.49
CA ASN A 124 -0.38 11.95 14.00
C ASN A 124 -1.43 11.02 14.61
N PRO A 125 -2.36 10.45 13.81
CA PRO A 125 -3.43 9.59 14.31
C PRO A 125 -2.92 8.41 15.14
N TYR A 126 -1.77 7.84 14.78
CA TYR A 126 -1.15 6.73 15.51
C TYR A 126 -0.74 7.09 16.95
N ALA A 127 -0.70 8.38 17.30
CA ALA A 127 -0.53 8.81 18.68
C ALA A 127 -1.65 8.30 19.60
N LEU A 128 -2.83 7.97 19.05
CA LEU A 128 -3.96 7.41 19.78
C LEU A 128 -3.57 6.15 20.58
N LYS A 129 -2.61 5.36 20.08
CA LYS A 129 -2.03 4.19 20.77
C LYS A 129 -1.46 4.54 22.16
N PHE A 130 -0.92 5.75 22.32
CA PHE A 130 -0.27 6.20 23.56
C PHE A 130 -1.22 6.97 24.48
N VAL A 131 -2.45 7.25 24.04
CA VAL A 131 -3.45 7.93 24.85
C VAL A 131 -3.95 6.99 25.97
N LYS A 132 -3.76 7.39 27.22
CA LYS A 132 -4.20 6.60 28.39
C LYS A 132 -5.73 6.56 28.48
N ASN A 133 -6.36 7.73 28.44
CA ASN A 133 -7.81 7.90 28.51
C ASN A 133 -8.30 8.48 27.17
N GLN A 134 -8.81 7.61 26.30
CA GLN A 134 -9.31 8.01 24.99
C GLN A 134 -10.72 8.59 25.13
N THR A 135 -10.96 9.75 24.51
CA THR A 135 -12.31 10.28 24.32
C THR A 135 -12.81 9.91 22.93
N GLU A 136 -14.14 9.90 22.75
CA GLU A 136 -14.75 9.63 21.44
C GLU A 136 -14.28 10.65 20.39
N GLU A 137 -14.13 11.93 20.76
CA GLU A 137 -13.57 12.96 19.86
C GLU A 137 -12.17 12.60 19.37
N MET A 138 -11.27 12.15 20.26
CA MET A 138 -9.91 11.73 19.86
C MET A 138 -9.96 10.55 18.88
N CYS A 139 -10.80 9.55 19.17
CA CYS A 139 -10.96 8.38 18.31
C CYS A 139 -11.50 8.78 16.93
N LEU A 140 -12.55 9.61 16.87
CA LEU A 140 -13.14 10.10 15.63
C LEU A 140 -12.14 10.91 14.80
N ILE A 141 -11.39 11.84 15.42
CA ILE A 141 -10.33 12.60 14.73
C ILE A 141 -9.29 11.63 14.13
N ALA A 142 -8.90 10.60 14.88
CA ALA A 142 -7.89 9.65 14.45
C ALA A 142 -8.35 8.82 13.23
N VAL A 143 -9.55 8.23 13.30
CA VAL A 143 -10.07 7.36 12.23
C VAL A 143 -10.46 8.16 10.98
N ARG A 144 -10.96 9.39 11.12
CA ARG A 144 -11.22 10.32 10.00
C ARG A 144 -9.96 10.64 9.21
N ASN A 145 -8.82 10.75 9.89
CA ASN A 145 -7.55 11.00 9.23
C ASN A 145 -6.95 9.72 8.62
N ARG A 146 -7.10 8.58 9.32
CA ARG A 146 -6.64 7.26 8.88
C ARG A 146 -7.47 6.15 9.54
N GLY A 147 -8.32 5.49 8.77
CA GLY A 147 -9.29 4.49 9.20
C GLY A 147 -8.66 3.29 9.91
N LEU A 148 -7.49 2.83 9.44
CA LEU A 148 -6.73 1.74 10.09
C LEU A 148 -6.30 2.06 11.54
N THR A 149 -6.36 3.32 11.97
CA THR A 149 -6.13 3.70 13.37
C THR A 149 -7.17 3.11 14.32
N LEU A 150 -8.29 2.57 13.79
CA LEU A 150 -9.27 1.80 14.54
C LEU A 150 -8.64 0.66 15.36
N GLU A 151 -7.51 0.10 14.91
CA GLU A 151 -6.69 -0.87 15.67
C GLU A 151 -6.39 -0.40 17.10
N TYR A 152 -6.19 0.91 17.30
CA TYR A 152 -5.80 1.49 18.59
C TYR A 152 -6.98 2.02 19.42
N VAL A 153 -8.20 1.94 18.90
CA VAL A 153 -9.41 2.38 19.61
C VAL A 153 -9.77 1.33 20.66
N LYS A 154 -9.75 1.72 21.94
CA LYS A 154 -10.06 0.82 23.06
C LYS A 154 -11.55 0.49 23.12
N GLU A 155 -12.37 1.53 23.12
CA GLU A 155 -13.83 1.43 23.13
C GLU A 155 -14.37 1.87 21.77
N GLN A 156 -14.95 0.92 21.03
CA GLN A 156 -15.46 1.15 19.68
C GLN A 156 -16.97 1.44 19.75
N THR A 157 -17.38 2.62 19.29
CA THR A 157 -18.78 2.96 19.04
C THR A 157 -19.12 2.68 17.57
N GLU A 158 -20.41 2.55 17.27
CA GLU A 158 -20.88 2.36 15.89
C GLU A 158 -20.41 3.51 14.98
N GLU A 159 -20.47 4.76 15.47
CA GLU A 159 -19.99 5.93 14.72
C GLU A 159 -18.48 5.85 14.42
N ILE A 160 -17.66 5.48 15.41
CA ILE A 160 -16.20 5.34 15.20
C ILE A 160 -15.91 4.24 14.17
N CYS A 161 -16.57 3.09 14.27
CA CYS A 161 -16.38 1.99 13.33
C CYS A 161 -16.84 2.37 11.92
N LEU A 162 -18.00 3.00 11.78
CA LEU A 162 -18.55 3.43 10.50
C LEU A 162 -17.61 4.44 9.82
N GLU A 163 -17.19 5.47 10.56
CA GLU A 163 -16.27 6.48 10.06
C GLU A 163 -14.92 5.86 9.63
N ALA A 164 -14.42 4.86 10.38
CA ALA A 164 -13.20 4.15 10.02
C ALA A 164 -13.33 3.37 8.71
N VAL A 165 -14.42 2.61 8.51
CA VAL A 165 -14.61 1.78 7.30
C VAL A 165 -14.97 2.60 6.07
N THR A 166 -15.66 3.73 6.25
CA THR A 166 -15.91 4.70 5.17
C THR A 166 -14.61 5.39 4.75
N GLN A 167 -13.67 5.62 5.67
CA GLN A 167 -12.36 6.18 5.35
C GLN A 167 -11.44 5.17 4.65
N ASP A 168 -11.39 3.93 5.15
CA ASP A 168 -10.62 2.80 4.59
C ASP A 168 -11.36 1.49 4.86
N GLY A 169 -11.88 0.83 3.82
CA GLY A 169 -12.67 -0.40 3.95
C GLY A 169 -11.89 -1.53 4.63
N ASN A 170 -10.55 -1.53 4.53
CA ASN A 170 -9.71 -2.52 5.22
C ASN A 170 -9.71 -2.34 6.75
N ALA A 171 -10.17 -1.20 7.28
CA ALA A 171 -10.37 -1.00 8.72
C ALA A 171 -11.36 -2.01 9.33
N LEU A 172 -12.21 -2.65 8.51
CA LEU A 172 -13.10 -3.73 8.92
C LEU A 172 -12.35 -4.89 9.62
N GLU A 173 -11.06 -5.08 9.32
CA GLU A 173 -10.16 -6.02 10.02
C GLU A 173 -10.16 -5.81 11.53
N TYR A 174 -10.22 -4.55 11.98
CA TYR A 174 -10.10 -4.15 13.38
C TYR A 174 -11.44 -3.93 14.07
N VAL A 175 -12.56 -4.07 13.36
CA VAL A 175 -13.90 -3.99 13.94
C VAL A 175 -14.14 -5.23 14.80
N LYS A 176 -14.37 -5.02 16.11
CA LYS A 176 -14.60 -6.13 17.06
C LYS A 176 -15.91 -6.85 16.73
N GLU A 177 -17.01 -6.09 16.66
CA GLU A 177 -18.35 -6.57 16.35
C GLU A 177 -18.77 -6.07 14.96
N GLN A 178 -18.71 -6.96 13.96
CA GLN A 178 -19.07 -6.62 12.59
C GLN A 178 -20.60 -6.71 12.40
N THR A 179 -21.22 -5.60 12.02
CA THR A 179 -22.62 -5.57 11.57
C THR A 179 -22.71 -5.74 10.06
N PHE A 180 -23.92 -6.00 9.56
CA PHE A 180 -24.16 -6.07 8.13
C PHE A 180 -23.83 -4.74 7.44
N GLU A 181 -24.25 -3.64 8.04
CA GLU A 181 -24.06 -2.28 7.54
C GLU A 181 -22.57 -1.92 7.43
N LEU A 182 -21.78 -2.22 8.47
CA LEU A 182 -20.32 -2.00 8.44
C LEU A 182 -19.64 -2.85 7.36
N CYS A 183 -20.07 -4.10 7.18
CA CYS A 183 -19.51 -4.95 6.13
C CYS A 183 -19.86 -4.43 4.73
N ILE A 184 -21.11 -4.00 4.52
CA ILE A 184 -21.55 -3.41 3.24
C ILE A 184 -20.79 -2.13 2.94
N GLU A 185 -20.66 -1.23 3.93
CA GLU A 185 -19.93 0.02 3.75
C GLU A 185 -18.46 -0.23 3.43
N ALA A 186 -17.81 -1.17 4.14
CA ALA A 186 -16.42 -1.53 3.89
C ALA A 186 -16.19 -2.05 2.46
N VAL A 187 -17.04 -2.96 1.96
CA VAL A 187 -16.87 -3.52 0.61
C VAL A 187 -17.29 -2.56 -0.51
N ARG A 188 -18.17 -1.60 -0.21
CA ARG A 188 -18.46 -0.48 -1.13
C ARG A 188 -17.28 0.47 -1.27
N GLN A 189 -16.56 0.69 -0.17
CA GLN A 189 -15.36 1.52 -0.15
C GLN A 189 -14.20 0.83 -0.91
N ASP A 190 -13.92 -0.44 -0.58
CA ASP A 190 -12.91 -1.29 -1.24
C ASP A 190 -13.40 -2.75 -1.28
N GLY A 191 -13.68 -3.28 -2.47
CA GLY A 191 -14.16 -4.65 -2.65
C GLY A 191 -13.19 -5.70 -2.08
N ASN A 192 -11.90 -5.39 -1.97
CA ASN A 192 -10.91 -6.28 -1.34
C ASN A 192 -11.07 -6.37 0.18
N ALA A 193 -11.85 -5.50 0.83
CA ALA A 193 -12.22 -5.61 2.23
C ALA A 193 -13.03 -6.88 2.54
N LEU A 194 -13.61 -7.53 1.51
CA LEU A 194 -14.36 -8.79 1.63
C LEU A 194 -13.57 -9.88 2.37
N LYS A 195 -12.23 -9.90 2.24
CA LYS A 195 -11.36 -10.85 2.95
C LYS A 195 -11.44 -10.73 4.48
N TYR A 196 -11.86 -9.58 5.00
CA TYR A 196 -12.04 -9.33 6.44
C TYR A 196 -13.45 -9.57 6.95
N VAL A 197 -14.42 -9.80 6.06
CA VAL A 197 -15.80 -10.10 6.43
C VAL A 197 -15.87 -11.49 7.07
N LYS A 198 -16.25 -11.56 8.35
CA LYS A 198 -16.34 -12.82 9.09
C LYS A 198 -17.45 -13.71 8.52
N ASN A 199 -18.65 -13.14 8.35
CA ASN A 199 -19.83 -13.80 7.80
C ASN A 199 -20.18 -13.24 6.42
N GLN A 200 -19.77 -13.95 5.37
CA GLN A 200 -19.95 -13.54 3.97
C GLN A 200 -21.36 -13.89 3.48
N LEU A 201 -22.33 -13.01 3.74
CA LEU A 201 -23.65 -13.11 3.14
C LEU A 201 -23.57 -12.85 1.62
N ASN A 202 -24.48 -13.45 0.85
CA ASN A 202 -24.52 -13.29 -0.61
C ASN A 202 -24.57 -11.83 -1.03
N GLU A 203 -25.37 -11.00 -0.36
CA GLU A 203 -25.50 -9.57 -0.65
C GLU A 203 -24.16 -8.82 -0.48
N ILE A 204 -23.39 -9.11 0.57
CA ILE A 204 -22.07 -8.52 0.80
C ILE A 204 -21.10 -8.96 -0.29
N CYS A 205 -21.12 -10.24 -0.67
CA CYS A 205 -20.25 -10.76 -1.73
C CYS A 205 -20.58 -10.13 -3.08
N ILE A 206 -21.86 -10.00 -3.43
CA ILE A 206 -22.31 -9.35 -4.66
C ILE A 206 -21.87 -7.89 -4.67
N GLU A 207 -22.03 -7.16 -3.56
CA GLU A 207 -21.61 -5.76 -3.48
C GLU A 207 -20.09 -5.62 -3.65
N ALA A 208 -19.30 -6.49 -3.00
CA ALA A 208 -17.86 -6.51 -3.13
C ALA A 208 -17.38 -6.75 -4.57
N VAL A 209 -17.96 -7.74 -5.27
CA VAL A 209 -17.56 -8.05 -6.66
C VAL A 209 -18.08 -7.04 -7.67
N LYS A 210 -19.16 -6.32 -7.37
CA LYS A 210 -19.62 -5.16 -8.16
C LYS A 210 -18.65 -3.98 -8.02
N GLN A 211 -18.02 -3.82 -6.86
CA GLN A 211 -17.00 -2.81 -6.63
C GLN A 211 -15.67 -3.19 -7.34
N ASP A 212 -15.16 -4.40 -7.10
CA ASP A 212 -13.97 -4.97 -7.74
C ASP A 212 -14.21 -6.47 -8.04
N GLY A 213 -14.35 -6.84 -9.32
CA GLY A 213 -14.62 -8.21 -9.74
C GLY A 213 -13.55 -9.21 -9.28
N ARG A 214 -12.33 -8.75 -9.00
CA ARG A 214 -11.24 -9.59 -8.47
C ARG A 214 -11.44 -9.97 -7.01
N ALA A 215 -12.33 -9.30 -6.28
CA ALA A 215 -12.74 -9.70 -4.93
C ALA A 215 -13.35 -11.11 -4.89
N LEU A 216 -13.77 -11.66 -6.04
CA LEU A 216 -14.23 -13.04 -6.18
C LEU A 216 -13.23 -14.07 -5.61
N LYS A 217 -11.92 -13.76 -5.63
CA LYS A 217 -10.87 -14.60 -5.05
C LYS A 217 -11.05 -14.86 -3.54
N ASP A 218 -11.69 -13.92 -2.84
CA ASP A 218 -11.89 -13.93 -1.38
C ASP A 218 -13.29 -14.45 -0.98
N VAL A 219 -14.16 -14.76 -1.95
CA VAL A 219 -15.48 -15.37 -1.72
C VAL A 219 -15.31 -16.84 -1.30
N LYS A 220 -15.76 -17.17 -0.09
CA LYS A 220 -15.70 -18.53 0.47
C LYS A 220 -16.58 -19.48 -0.33
N GLU A 221 -17.88 -19.15 -0.43
CA GLU A 221 -18.90 -19.92 -1.15
C GLU A 221 -19.36 -19.15 -2.39
N GLN A 222 -18.93 -19.61 -3.57
CA GLN A 222 -19.27 -18.96 -4.83
C GLN A 222 -20.60 -19.47 -5.37
N THR A 223 -21.58 -18.58 -5.50
CA THR A 223 -22.81 -18.86 -6.27
C THR A 223 -22.61 -18.44 -7.73
N GLU A 224 -23.43 -19.00 -8.63
CA GLU A 224 -23.42 -18.61 -10.04
C GLU A 224 -23.70 -17.10 -10.21
N GLU A 225 -24.61 -16.55 -9.42
CA GLU A 225 -24.92 -15.11 -9.40
C GLU A 225 -23.69 -14.26 -9.04
N ILE A 226 -22.98 -14.59 -7.96
CA ILE A 226 -21.75 -13.87 -7.55
C ILE A 226 -20.69 -13.94 -8.65
N CYS A 227 -20.48 -15.13 -9.24
CA CYS A 227 -19.52 -15.31 -10.32
C CYS A 227 -19.89 -14.51 -11.58
N ILE A 228 -21.18 -14.48 -11.94
CA ILE A 228 -21.69 -13.70 -13.06
C ILE A 228 -21.47 -12.21 -12.80
N GLU A 229 -21.82 -11.69 -11.63
CA GLU A 229 -21.63 -10.27 -11.31
C GLU A 229 -20.15 -9.88 -11.30
N ALA A 230 -19.27 -10.72 -10.74
CA ALA A 230 -17.83 -10.51 -10.77
C ALA A 230 -17.26 -10.45 -12.19
N VAL A 231 -17.65 -11.40 -13.05
CA VAL A 231 -17.19 -11.45 -14.44
C VAL A 231 -17.82 -10.34 -15.28
N LYS A 232 -19.06 -9.93 -15.00
CA LYS A 232 -19.68 -8.74 -15.61
C LYS A 232 -18.87 -7.48 -15.32
N GLN A 233 -18.35 -7.34 -14.11
CA GLN A 233 -17.54 -6.20 -13.69
C GLN A 233 -16.13 -6.23 -14.32
N ASP A 234 -15.44 -7.36 -14.23
CA ASP A 234 -14.13 -7.59 -14.85
C ASP A 234 -14.03 -9.02 -15.38
N TYR A 235 -13.90 -9.17 -16.70
CA TYR A 235 -13.70 -10.47 -17.36
C TYR A 235 -12.54 -11.28 -16.77
N SER A 236 -11.52 -10.62 -16.21
CA SER A 236 -10.35 -11.27 -15.61
C SER A 236 -10.71 -12.03 -14.33
N ALA A 237 -11.85 -11.72 -13.70
CA ALA A 237 -12.39 -12.47 -12.56
C ALA A 237 -12.66 -13.94 -12.90
N LEU A 238 -12.81 -14.30 -14.19
CA LEU A 238 -12.97 -15.69 -14.64
C LEU A 238 -11.86 -16.61 -14.09
N GLN A 239 -10.64 -16.07 -13.88
CA GLN A 239 -9.52 -16.83 -13.33
C GLN A 239 -9.77 -17.34 -11.90
N PHE A 240 -10.66 -16.68 -11.15
CA PHE A 240 -11.01 -17.02 -9.77
C PHE A 240 -12.30 -17.85 -9.64
N VAL A 241 -13.02 -18.08 -10.74
CA VAL A 241 -14.23 -18.90 -10.75
C VAL A 241 -13.85 -20.38 -10.52
N LYS A 242 -14.35 -20.95 -9.41
CA LYS A 242 -14.12 -22.36 -9.05
C LYS A 242 -14.84 -23.28 -10.05
N GLU A 243 -16.16 -23.13 -10.16
CA GLU A 243 -17.01 -23.88 -11.08
C GLU A 243 -17.47 -23.01 -12.25
N GLN A 244 -16.92 -23.26 -13.44
CA GLN A 244 -17.21 -22.48 -14.64
C GLN A 244 -18.39 -23.08 -15.42
N THR A 245 -19.46 -22.31 -15.58
CA THR A 245 -20.57 -22.65 -16.50
C THR A 245 -20.30 -22.05 -17.90
N PRO A 246 -20.88 -22.64 -18.97
CA PRO A 246 -20.76 -22.06 -20.31
C PRO A 246 -21.21 -20.60 -20.36
N GLU A 247 -22.23 -20.23 -19.60
CA GLU A 247 -22.73 -18.86 -19.51
C GLU A 247 -21.66 -17.89 -18.97
N ILE A 248 -21.04 -18.21 -17.83
CA ILE A 248 -19.95 -17.41 -17.24
C ILE A 248 -18.76 -17.28 -18.21
N CYS A 249 -18.35 -18.39 -18.84
CA CYS A 249 -17.26 -18.36 -19.82
C CYS A 249 -17.59 -17.49 -21.04
N ILE A 250 -18.81 -17.65 -21.59
CA ILE A 250 -19.28 -16.85 -22.72
C ILE A 250 -19.31 -15.37 -22.37
N LEU A 251 -19.77 -15.03 -21.16
CA LEU A 251 -19.81 -13.67 -20.66
C LEU A 251 -18.40 -13.04 -20.63
N ALA A 252 -17.41 -13.75 -20.10
CA ALA A 252 -16.02 -13.29 -20.04
C ALA A 252 -15.43 -13.08 -21.45
N VAL A 253 -15.56 -14.07 -22.35
CA VAL A 253 -14.95 -13.97 -23.69
C VAL A 253 -15.63 -12.95 -24.60
N LYS A 254 -16.90 -12.62 -24.33
CA LYS A 254 -17.60 -11.51 -25.01
C LYS A 254 -17.01 -10.15 -24.63
N GLN A 255 -16.57 -9.98 -23.39
CA GLN A 255 -15.87 -8.76 -22.97
C GLN A 255 -14.43 -8.71 -23.48
N ASN A 256 -13.69 -9.82 -23.34
CA ASN A 256 -12.34 -9.96 -23.88
C ASN A 256 -12.08 -11.40 -24.34
N GLY A 257 -11.89 -11.60 -25.65
CA GLY A 257 -11.68 -12.91 -26.26
C GLY A 257 -10.43 -13.62 -25.74
N LEU A 258 -9.43 -12.88 -25.24
CA LEU A 258 -8.26 -13.48 -24.60
C LEU A 258 -8.58 -14.14 -23.26
N ALA A 259 -9.75 -13.87 -22.66
CA ALA A 259 -10.24 -14.58 -21.48
C ALA A 259 -10.38 -16.10 -21.71
N LEU A 260 -10.40 -16.55 -22.99
CA LEU A 260 -10.33 -17.96 -23.34
C LEU A 260 -9.16 -18.68 -22.66
N TYR A 261 -8.06 -17.96 -22.39
CA TYR A 261 -6.91 -18.47 -21.63
C TYR A 261 -7.30 -19.10 -20.28
N TRP A 262 -8.31 -18.55 -19.57
CA TRP A 262 -8.75 -19.05 -18.27
C TRP A 262 -9.92 -20.04 -18.34
N VAL A 263 -10.44 -20.36 -19.54
CA VAL A 263 -11.55 -21.31 -19.70
C VAL A 263 -11.03 -22.74 -19.53
N LYS A 264 -11.49 -23.43 -18.47
CA LYS A 264 -11.07 -24.80 -18.12
C LYS A 264 -11.63 -25.85 -19.08
N LYS A 265 -12.89 -25.68 -19.50
CA LYS A 265 -13.59 -26.58 -20.43
C LYS A 265 -14.07 -25.80 -21.65
N GLN A 266 -13.35 -25.93 -22.76
CA GLN A 266 -13.68 -25.22 -23.99
C GLN A 266 -14.75 -25.98 -24.80
N THR A 267 -15.82 -25.28 -25.17
CA THR A 267 -16.77 -25.75 -26.18
C THR A 267 -16.53 -25.00 -27.49
N GLU A 268 -16.96 -25.58 -28.62
CA GLU A 268 -16.84 -24.92 -29.92
C GLU A 268 -17.53 -23.55 -29.92
N GLU A 269 -18.68 -23.42 -29.26
CA GLU A 269 -19.37 -22.13 -29.11
C GLU A 269 -18.53 -21.08 -28.36
N ILE A 270 -17.91 -21.44 -27.22
CA ILE A 270 -17.05 -20.53 -26.46
C ILE A 270 -15.86 -20.08 -27.31
N CYS A 271 -15.19 -21.03 -27.97
CA CYS A 271 -14.06 -20.75 -28.84
C CYS A 271 -14.46 -19.83 -30.00
N ILE A 272 -15.57 -20.12 -30.68
CA ILE A 272 -16.09 -19.28 -31.77
C ILE A 272 -16.32 -17.85 -31.27
N LYS A 273 -17.03 -17.67 -30.15
CA LYS A 273 -17.29 -16.33 -29.61
C LYS A 273 -16.00 -15.60 -29.25
N SER A 274 -15.02 -16.29 -28.65
CA SER A 274 -13.73 -15.68 -28.29
C SER A 274 -12.94 -15.20 -29.52
N VAL A 275 -12.86 -16.00 -30.59
CA VAL A 275 -12.08 -15.63 -31.78
C VAL A 275 -12.80 -14.60 -32.65
N MET A 276 -14.13 -14.57 -32.61
CA MET A 276 -14.92 -13.51 -33.23
C MET A 276 -14.75 -12.17 -32.49
N GLN A 277 -14.56 -12.20 -31.17
CA GLN A 277 -14.27 -11.01 -30.37
C GLN A 277 -12.82 -10.55 -30.61
N ASN A 278 -11.85 -11.46 -30.54
CA ASN A 278 -10.43 -11.19 -30.80
C ASN A 278 -9.78 -12.40 -31.50
N GLY A 279 -9.42 -12.24 -32.78
CA GLY A 279 -8.86 -13.35 -33.57
C GLY A 279 -7.57 -13.94 -32.98
N MET A 280 -6.82 -13.17 -32.18
CA MET A 280 -5.62 -13.65 -31.49
C MET A 280 -5.91 -14.63 -30.34
N ALA A 281 -7.18 -14.73 -29.90
CA ALA A 281 -7.61 -15.76 -28.96
C ALA A 281 -7.40 -17.18 -29.52
N LEU A 282 -7.25 -17.34 -30.84
CA LEU A 282 -6.93 -18.61 -31.49
C LEU A 282 -5.70 -19.30 -30.87
N GLN A 283 -4.75 -18.54 -30.33
CA GLN A 283 -3.58 -19.08 -29.65
C GLN A 283 -3.93 -19.97 -28.45
N TYR A 284 -5.06 -19.71 -27.79
CA TYR A 284 -5.52 -20.42 -26.60
C TYR A 284 -6.57 -21.51 -26.89
N VAL A 285 -7.03 -21.63 -28.13
CA VAL A 285 -7.97 -22.69 -28.54
C VAL A 285 -7.24 -24.04 -28.50
N VAL A 286 -7.77 -25.02 -27.75
CA VAL A 286 -7.19 -26.37 -27.69
C VAL A 286 -7.44 -27.10 -29.01
N GLU A 287 -8.71 -27.29 -29.39
CA GLU A 287 -9.13 -27.96 -30.62
C GLU A 287 -9.51 -26.94 -31.70
N LYS A 288 -8.65 -26.77 -32.70
CA LYS A 288 -8.79 -25.76 -33.75
C LYS A 288 -9.55 -26.33 -34.95
N THR A 289 -10.88 -26.31 -34.90
CA THR A 289 -11.72 -26.72 -36.03
C THR A 289 -11.55 -25.76 -37.21
N LYS A 290 -11.83 -26.24 -38.44
CA LYS A 290 -11.76 -25.41 -39.65
C LYS A 290 -12.57 -24.13 -39.49
N GLU A 291 -13.75 -24.25 -38.90
CA GLU A 291 -14.66 -23.15 -38.65
C GLU A 291 -14.08 -22.11 -37.66
N ILE A 292 -13.49 -22.55 -36.54
CA ILE A 292 -12.84 -21.64 -35.58
C ILE A 292 -11.68 -20.89 -36.27
N CYS A 293 -10.83 -21.59 -37.02
CA CYS A 293 -9.73 -20.98 -37.77
C CYS A 293 -10.23 -19.95 -38.79
N MET A 294 -11.26 -20.28 -39.58
CA MET A 294 -11.85 -19.34 -40.54
C MET A 294 -12.37 -18.08 -39.84
N ARG A 295 -13.10 -18.22 -38.72
CA ARG A 295 -13.60 -17.06 -37.97
C ARG A 295 -12.49 -16.21 -37.37
N ALA A 296 -11.46 -16.84 -36.80
CA ALA A 296 -10.30 -16.13 -36.24
C ALA A 296 -9.56 -15.33 -37.32
N LEU A 297 -9.34 -15.91 -38.50
CA LEU A 297 -8.66 -15.25 -39.63
C LEU A 297 -9.49 -14.15 -40.27
N LYS A 298 -10.82 -14.32 -40.33
CA LYS A 298 -11.75 -13.25 -40.75
C LYS A 298 -11.68 -12.05 -39.81
N GLN A 299 -11.52 -12.28 -38.50
CA GLN A 299 -11.35 -11.21 -37.53
C GLN A 299 -9.94 -10.60 -37.66
N ASN A 300 -8.89 -11.40 -37.49
CA ASN A 300 -7.51 -10.97 -37.46
C ASN A 300 -6.64 -11.95 -38.27
N LYS A 301 -6.21 -11.49 -39.45
CA LYS A 301 -5.37 -12.30 -40.36
C LYS A 301 -4.02 -12.68 -39.73
N HIS A 302 -3.50 -11.94 -38.76
CA HIS A 302 -2.27 -12.33 -38.03
C HIS A 302 -2.47 -13.57 -37.14
N ALA A 303 -3.71 -13.99 -36.87
CA ALA A 303 -3.98 -15.25 -36.18
C ALA A 303 -3.47 -16.49 -36.96
N ILE A 304 -3.14 -16.34 -38.25
CA ILE A 304 -2.56 -17.39 -39.10
C ILE A 304 -1.31 -18.04 -38.50
N LYS A 305 -0.56 -17.32 -37.66
CA LYS A 305 0.60 -17.90 -36.96
C LYS A 305 0.23 -19.05 -36.01
N TYR A 306 -1.03 -19.14 -35.59
CA TYR A 306 -1.54 -20.19 -34.70
C TYR A 306 -2.30 -21.30 -35.44
N VAL A 307 -2.37 -21.25 -36.77
CA VAL A 307 -2.98 -22.29 -37.62
C VAL A 307 -1.89 -23.29 -38.03
N LYS A 308 -2.14 -24.59 -37.85
CA LYS A 308 -1.20 -25.65 -38.23
C LYS A 308 -1.13 -25.81 -39.76
N GLU A 309 -2.26 -26.13 -40.38
CA GLU A 309 -2.38 -26.34 -41.83
C GLU A 309 -2.75 -25.04 -42.52
N LYS A 310 -1.75 -24.24 -42.89
CA LYS A 310 -1.96 -22.89 -43.42
C LYS A 310 -2.47 -22.88 -44.87
N GLY A 311 -2.20 -23.93 -45.64
CA GLY A 311 -2.30 -23.97 -47.10
C GLY A 311 -3.61 -23.43 -47.68
N ASP A 312 -4.75 -23.96 -47.22
CA ASP A 312 -6.08 -23.56 -47.69
C ASP A 312 -6.37 -22.08 -47.37
N TYR A 313 -5.91 -21.61 -46.21
CA TYR A 313 -6.17 -20.27 -45.71
C TYR A 313 -5.33 -19.18 -46.39
N LEU A 314 -4.12 -19.49 -46.87
CA LEU A 314 -3.24 -18.47 -47.48
C LEU A 314 -3.84 -17.87 -48.74
N LYS A 315 -4.43 -18.71 -49.58
CA LYS A 315 -5.10 -18.25 -50.80
C LYS A 315 -6.41 -17.53 -50.46
N GLU A 316 -7.22 -18.11 -49.57
CA GLU A 316 -8.54 -17.59 -49.20
C GLU A 316 -8.45 -16.20 -48.54
N PHE A 317 -7.48 -15.99 -47.65
CA PHE A 317 -7.33 -14.74 -46.89
C PHE A 317 -6.30 -13.77 -47.46
N GLY A 318 -5.68 -14.10 -48.61
CA GLY A 318 -4.64 -13.28 -49.23
C GLY A 318 -3.43 -13.07 -48.34
N ILE A 319 -2.88 -14.14 -47.77
CA ILE A 319 -1.72 -14.12 -46.87
C ILE A 319 -0.53 -14.77 -47.56
N ARG A 320 0.65 -14.14 -47.47
CA ARG A 320 1.92 -14.68 -47.98
C ARG A 320 3.00 -14.63 -46.90
N TYR A 321 3.84 -15.65 -46.87
CA TYR A 321 5.09 -15.66 -46.10
C TYR A 321 6.23 -15.34 -47.05
N LEU A 322 7.12 -14.44 -46.63
CA LEU A 322 8.33 -14.10 -47.35
C LEU A 322 9.52 -14.56 -46.49
N GLU A 323 10.42 -15.32 -47.10
CA GLU A 323 11.69 -15.69 -46.47
C GLU A 323 12.60 -14.45 -46.43
N ALA A 324 13.05 -14.06 -45.24
CA ALA A 324 14.06 -13.01 -45.10
C ALA A 324 15.45 -13.58 -45.42
N PRO A 325 16.28 -12.91 -46.25
CA PRO A 325 17.51 -13.50 -46.75
C PRO A 325 18.60 -13.83 -45.71
N GLU A 326 18.64 -13.18 -44.54
CA GLU A 326 19.87 -13.25 -43.71
C GLU A 326 19.70 -13.47 -42.19
N ASP A 327 18.52 -13.34 -41.59
CA ASP A 327 18.39 -13.40 -40.11
C ASP A 327 17.21 -14.22 -39.56
N GLY A 328 16.61 -15.11 -40.37
CA GLY A 328 15.55 -16.04 -39.92
C GLY A 328 14.22 -15.41 -39.49
N SER A 329 14.04 -14.09 -39.67
CA SER A 329 12.81 -13.38 -39.32
C SER A 329 11.73 -13.65 -40.37
N GLU A 330 10.64 -14.32 -39.99
CA GLU A 330 9.48 -14.51 -40.88
C GLU A 330 8.78 -13.17 -41.14
N VAL A 331 8.68 -12.77 -42.41
CA VAL A 331 7.89 -11.60 -42.83
C VAL A 331 6.54 -12.09 -43.34
N ILE A 332 5.46 -11.58 -42.74
CA ILE A 332 4.10 -11.89 -43.16
C ILE A 332 3.55 -10.71 -43.96
N ALA A 333 3.15 -10.98 -45.19
CA ALA A 333 2.45 -10.04 -46.06
C ALA A 333 0.95 -10.38 -46.10
N ILE A 334 0.11 -9.38 -45.86
CA ILE A 334 -1.34 -9.50 -45.79
C ILE A 334 -1.94 -8.55 -46.83
N LYS A 335 -2.87 -9.06 -47.63
CA LYS A 335 -3.56 -8.25 -48.65
C LYS A 335 -4.79 -7.55 -48.03
N GLU A 336 -4.84 -6.21 -48.10
CA GLU A 336 -5.96 -5.35 -47.68
C GLU A 336 -6.21 -4.28 -48.75
N ASP A 337 -7.47 -4.09 -49.17
CA ASP A 337 -7.88 -3.14 -50.23
C ASP A 337 -7.00 -3.20 -51.49
N ASP A 338 -6.71 -4.41 -51.95
CA ASP A 338 -5.82 -4.72 -53.07
C ASP A 338 -4.34 -4.33 -52.92
N GLN A 339 -3.92 -3.87 -51.75
CA GLN A 339 -2.54 -3.56 -51.41
C GLN A 339 -1.93 -4.60 -50.47
N TRP A 340 -0.62 -4.85 -50.59
CA TRP A 340 0.10 -5.72 -49.68
C TRP A 340 0.70 -4.92 -48.54
N LEU A 341 0.29 -5.24 -47.31
CA LEU A 341 0.84 -4.71 -46.08
C LEU A 341 1.81 -5.73 -45.48
N PHE A 342 2.99 -5.27 -45.07
CA PHE A 342 4.06 -6.12 -44.57
C PHE A 342 4.20 -5.92 -43.07
N SER A 343 4.25 -7.03 -42.32
CA SER A 343 4.55 -7.04 -40.90
C SER A 343 5.79 -7.88 -40.64
N ILE A 344 6.75 -7.32 -39.91
CA ILE A 344 7.95 -8.04 -39.48
C ILE A 344 7.57 -8.82 -38.23
N GLY A 345 7.57 -10.16 -38.29
CA GLY A 345 7.39 -10.99 -37.11
C GLY A 345 8.62 -10.87 -36.21
N CYS A 346 8.52 -10.19 -35.08
CA CYS A 346 9.56 -10.24 -34.05
C CYS A 346 9.64 -11.67 -33.49
N GLN A 347 10.66 -12.44 -33.86
CA GLN A 347 11.03 -13.64 -33.13
C GLN A 347 11.63 -13.21 -31.77
N LYS A 348 11.09 -13.77 -30.67
CA LYS A 348 11.83 -13.80 -29.40
C LYS A 348 13.04 -14.69 -29.62
N LYS A 349 14.24 -14.11 -29.55
CA LYS A 349 15.49 -14.88 -29.41
C LYS A 349 15.37 -15.73 -28.13
N TYR A 350 15.63 -17.03 -28.27
CA TYR A 350 15.57 -18.06 -27.23
C TYR A 350 16.35 -17.69 -25.97
#